data_AF-A0ABD2WW96-F1
#
_entry.id   AF-A0ABD2WW96-F1
#
_cell.length_a   1.000
_cell.length_b   1.000
_cell.length_c   1.000
_cell.angle_alpha   90.00
_cell.angle_beta   90.00
_cell.angle_gamma   90.00
#
_symmetry.space_group_name_H-M   'P 1'
#
loop_
_entity.id
_entity.type
_entity.pdbx_description
1 polymer ?
#
loop_
_entity_poly.entity_id
_entity_poly.type
_entity_poly.pdbx_seq_one_letter_code
_entity_poly.pdbx_strand_id
1 'polypeptide(L)'
;MMGDLEPSNTSPFLKYAVGTINVPDAAGCEDTEVCVRALAQYKGYLEGNCFGDSGGSLVIWNTNVLVGVDSYSIDLHCGNGERFTRVSSHLDFIRKVVQNKMDSSIAYTRQSHNLEPYLHLYPHCVTYYYERAK
;
A
#
# COMPACT_ATOMS: atom_id res chain seq x y z
N MET A 1 -7.63 29.16 -4.35
CA MET A 1 -6.98 29.12 -3.03
C MET A 1 -6.51 27.71 -2.84
N MET A 2 -5.22 27.44 -3.04
CA MET A 2 -4.60 26.22 -2.50
C MET A 2 -4.47 26.47 -1.01
N GLY A 3 -5.20 25.69 -0.20
CA GLY A 3 -5.04 25.74 1.25
C GLY A 3 -3.64 25.29 1.65
N ASP A 4 -3.20 25.72 2.83
CA ASP A 4 -1.91 25.30 3.37
C ASP A 4 -1.88 23.78 3.57
N LEU A 5 -0.78 23.15 3.14
CA LEU A 5 -0.53 21.73 3.34
C LEU A 5 -0.01 21.53 4.77
N GLU A 6 -0.84 20.96 5.63
CA GLU A 6 -0.43 20.61 6.99
C GLU A 6 0.37 19.29 6.97
N PRO A 7 1.61 19.26 7.49
CA PRO A 7 2.36 18.02 7.59
C PRO A 7 1.65 17.04 8.55
N SER A 8 1.25 15.88 8.04
CA SER A 8 0.76 14.79 8.89
C SER A 8 1.96 14.07 9.51
N ASN A 9 2.02 14.03 10.84
CA ASN A 9 2.94 13.16 11.55
C ASN A 9 2.59 11.68 11.32
N THR A 10 3.60 10.81 11.47
CA THR A 10 3.39 9.37 11.58
C THR A 10 2.48 9.08 12.77
N SER A 11 1.66 8.03 12.65
CA SER A 11 0.70 7.66 13.68
C SER A 11 0.99 6.27 14.22
N PRO A 12 0.92 6.06 15.55
CA PRO A 12 1.00 4.73 16.14
C PRO A 12 -0.30 3.93 15.97
N PHE A 13 -1.36 4.54 15.42
CA PHE A 13 -2.64 3.91 15.20
C PHE A 13 -2.89 3.71 13.71
N LEU A 14 -3.52 2.59 13.36
CA LEU A 14 -3.91 2.30 11.99
C LEU A 14 -4.89 3.37 11.49
N LYS A 15 -4.59 3.93 10.31
CA LYS A 15 -5.47 4.87 9.60
C LYS A 15 -6.09 4.19 8.39
N TYR A 16 -7.16 4.79 7.89
CA TYR A 16 -7.79 4.41 6.64
C TYR A 16 -8.28 5.65 5.90
N ALA A 17 -8.33 5.55 4.57
CA ALA A 17 -8.94 6.53 3.68
C ALA A 17 -9.92 5.80 2.76
N VAL A 18 -10.89 6.52 2.21
CA VAL A 18 -11.90 5.96 1.31
C VAL A 18 -11.87 6.69 -0.03
N GLY A 19 -11.95 5.93 -1.12
CA GLY A 19 -11.90 6.47 -2.46
C GLY A 19 -12.70 5.65 -3.47
N THR A 20 -12.84 6.24 -4.67
CA THR A 20 -13.42 5.57 -5.84
C THR A 20 -12.30 4.99 -6.68
N ILE A 21 -12.42 3.73 -7.10
CA ILE A 21 -11.42 3.04 -7.92
C ILE A 21 -11.74 3.12 -9.41
N ASN A 22 -10.73 2.92 -10.28
CA ASN A 22 -10.84 2.94 -11.75
C ASN A 22 -11.46 4.25 -12.26
N VAL A 23 -11.20 5.36 -11.57
CA VAL A 23 -11.57 6.69 -12.05
C VAL A 23 -10.66 7.08 -13.23
N PRO A 24 -11.17 7.74 -14.27
CA PRO A 24 -10.33 8.31 -15.31
C PRO A 24 -9.34 9.30 -14.70
N ASP A 25 -8.07 9.12 -15.02
CA ASP A 25 -6.98 9.98 -14.58
C ASP A 25 -6.27 10.56 -15.80
N ALA A 26 -6.01 11.87 -15.78
CA ALA A 26 -5.34 12.56 -16.88
C ALA A 26 -3.89 12.09 -17.08
N ALA A 27 -3.25 11.59 -16.03
CA ALA A 27 -1.93 10.98 -16.10
C ALA A 27 -1.95 9.54 -16.65
N GLY A 28 -3.14 8.97 -16.90
CA GLY A 28 -3.32 7.58 -17.31
C GLY A 28 -3.35 6.62 -16.12
N CYS A 29 -3.89 5.43 -16.38
CA CYS A 29 -3.98 4.34 -15.42
C CYS A 29 -3.73 3.04 -16.18
N GLU A 30 -2.64 2.34 -15.88
CA GLU A 30 -2.27 1.11 -16.60
C GLU A 30 -3.21 -0.05 -16.25
N ASP A 31 -3.32 -1.04 -17.13
CA ASP A 31 -4.17 -2.23 -16.90
C ASP A 31 -3.70 -3.06 -15.69
N THR A 32 -2.43 -2.95 -15.33
CA THR A 32 -1.82 -3.58 -14.14
C THR A 32 -1.96 -2.73 -12.88
N GLU A 33 -2.65 -1.60 -12.94
CA GLU A 33 -2.81 -0.66 -11.84
C GLU A 33 -4.27 -0.42 -11.50
N VAL A 34 -4.53 -0.05 -10.24
CA VAL A 34 -5.79 0.53 -9.79
C VAL A 34 -5.51 1.95 -9.35
N CYS A 35 -6.12 2.91 -10.06
CA CYS A 35 -6.05 4.32 -9.70
C CYS A 35 -7.22 4.66 -8.80
N VAL A 36 -6.92 5.34 -7.70
CA VAL A 36 -7.89 5.69 -6.67
C VAL A 36 -8.01 7.21 -6.61
N ARG A 37 -9.24 7.69 -6.52
CA ARG A 37 -9.54 9.08 -6.17
C ARG A 37 -10.19 9.12 -4.80
N ALA A 38 -9.49 9.67 -3.81
CA ALA A 38 -10.03 9.79 -2.47
C ALA A 38 -11.27 10.69 -2.43
N LEU A 39 -12.23 10.35 -1.56
CA LEU A 39 -13.49 11.09 -1.46
C LEU A 39 -13.28 12.53 -0.97
N ALA A 40 -12.28 12.77 -0.11
CA ALA A 40 -11.90 14.08 0.37
C ALA A 40 -11.50 15.05 -0.75
N GLN A 41 -10.96 14.54 -1.86
CA GLN A 41 -10.57 15.39 -2.99
C GLN A 41 -11.76 16.08 -3.66
N TYR A 42 -12.95 15.48 -3.65
CA TYR A 42 -14.16 16.15 -4.14
C TYR A 42 -14.56 17.37 -3.28
N LYS A 43 -14.01 17.47 -2.07
CA LYS A 43 -14.18 18.59 -1.14
C LYS A 43 -12.96 19.52 -1.10
N GLY A 44 -11.95 19.27 -1.94
CA GLY A 44 -10.72 20.08 -2.00
C GLY A 44 -9.66 19.74 -0.95
N TYR A 45 -9.75 18.58 -0.30
CA TYR A 45 -8.74 18.11 0.66
C TYR A 45 -7.94 16.94 0.10
N LEU A 46 -6.68 16.83 0.52
CA LEU A 46 -5.85 15.66 0.25
C LEU A 46 -6.05 14.63 1.37
N GLU A 47 -6.28 13.39 0.99
CA GLU A 47 -6.41 12.25 1.89
C GLU A 47 -6.03 11.00 1.13
N GLY A 48 -5.20 10.13 1.70
CA GLY A 48 -4.75 8.93 1.03
C GLY A 48 -3.46 8.40 1.64
N ASN A 49 -2.78 7.60 0.85
CA ASN A 49 -1.57 6.89 1.26
C ASN A 49 -0.36 7.84 1.22
N CYS A 50 0.64 7.53 2.02
CA CYS A 50 1.86 8.32 2.12
C CYS A 50 3.08 7.46 2.41
N PHE A 51 4.20 8.11 2.75
CA PHE A 51 5.43 7.43 3.12
C PHE A 51 5.20 6.44 4.27
N GLY A 52 5.55 5.18 4.01
CA GLY A 52 5.38 4.07 4.96
C GLY A 52 4.14 3.19 4.70
N ASP A 53 3.23 3.62 3.81
CA ASP A 53 2.04 2.83 3.47
C ASP A 53 2.27 1.85 2.31
N SER A 54 3.45 1.88 1.68
CA SER A 54 3.82 1.00 0.56
C SER A 54 3.64 -0.48 0.91
N GLY A 55 2.94 -1.22 0.04
CA GLY A 55 2.51 -2.59 0.29
C GLY A 55 1.19 -2.71 1.05
N GLY A 56 0.59 -1.60 1.48
CA GLY A 56 -0.71 -1.54 2.15
C GLY A 56 -1.87 -2.01 1.26
N SER A 57 -2.95 -2.45 1.88
CA SER A 57 -4.08 -3.07 1.18
C SER A 57 -5.11 -2.05 0.71
N LEU A 58 -5.53 -2.14 -0.57
CA LEU A 58 -6.77 -1.55 -1.07
C LEU A 58 -7.86 -2.62 -1.12
N VAL A 59 -8.91 -2.44 -0.32
CA VAL A 59 -9.98 -3.42 -0.17
C VAL A 59 -11.35 -2.84 -0.53
N ILE A 60 -12.22 -3.67 -1.09
CA ILE A 60 -13.63 -3.35 -1.26
C ILE A 60 -14.34 -3.58 0.08
N TRP A 61 -14.75 -2.50 0.75
CA TRP A 61 -15.15 -2.51 2.16
C TRP A 61 -16.29 -3.50 2.51
N ASN A 62 -17.27 -3.67 1.62
CA ASN A 62 -18.44 -4.50 1.89
C ASN A 62 -18.22 -5.99 1.57
N THR A 63 -17.15 -6.33 0.83
CA THR A 63 -16.83 -7.72 0.46
C THR A 63 -15.50 -8.19 1.04
N ASN A 64 -14.69 -7.29 1.60
CA ASN A 64 -13.32 -7.53 2.05
C ASN A 64 -12.40 -8.10 0.96
N VAL A 65 -12.72 -7.87 -0.31
CA VAL A 65 -11.89 -8.33 -1.42
C VAL A 65 -10.70 -7.39 -1.59
N LEU A 66 -9.49 -7.94 -1.51
CA LEU A 66 -8.25 -7.23 -1.86
C LEU A 66 -8.20 -7.01 -3.37
N VAL A 67 -8.20 -5.74 -3.79
CA VAL A 67 -8.20 -5.35 -5.21
C VAL A 67 -6.92 -4.65 -5.63
N GLY A 68 -6.20 -4.07 -4.67
CA GLY A 68 -4.95 -3.37 -4.93
C GLY A 68 -3.94 -3.49 -3.79
N VAL A 69 -2.67 -3.31 -4.13
CA VAL A 69 -1.56 -3.19 -3.17
C VAL A 69 -0.88 -1.85 -3.42
N ASP A 70 -0.74 -1.03 -2.37
CA ASP A 70 -0.15 0.32 -2.48
C ASP A 70 1.24 0.25 -3.09
N SER A 71 1.50 1.07 -4.11
CA SER A 71 2.73 1.00 -4.88
C SER A 71 3.46 2.34 -4.90
N TYR A 72 2.84 3.37 -5.46
CA TYR A 72 3.46 4.70 -5.60
C TYR A 72 2.40 5.79 -5.78
N SER A 73 2.83 7.05 -5.74
CA SER A 73 2.01 8.20 -6.14
C SER A 73 2.70 8.94 -7.29
N ILE A 74 1.89 9.56 -8.15
CA ILE A 74 2.36 10.46 -9.22
C ILE A 74 2.50 11.91 -8.76
N ASP A 75 2.00 12.26 -7.59
CA ASP A 75 2.13 13.60 -7.00
C ASP A 75 3.22 13.61 -5.93
N LEU A 76 3.84 14.77 -5.73
CA LEU A 76 4.80 14.99 -4.65
C LEU A 76 4.11 14.96 -3.28
N HIS A 77 2.84 15.39 -3.24
CA HIS A 77 2.03 15.44 -2.04
C HIS A 77 1.18 14.18 -1.90
N CYS A 78 1.22 13.60 -0.71
CA CYS A 78 0.37 12.46 -0.36
C CYS A 78 -1.12 12.83 -0.42
N GLY A 79 -1.98 11.84 -0.65
CA GLY A 79 -3.42 12.05 -0.79
C GLY A 79 -3.84 12.56 -2.17
N ASN A 80 -2.96 12.45 -3.17
CA ASN A 80 -3.26 12.70 -4.56
C ASN A 80 -2.54 11.73 -5.51
N GLY A 81 -3.30 11.12 -6.42
CA GLY A 81 -2.73 10.35 -7.53
C GLY A 81 -2.17 8.99 -7.11
N GLU A 82 -2.74 8.34 -6.08
CA GLU A 82 -2.28 7.03 -5.63
C GLU A 82 -2.46 5.95 -6.70
N ARG A 83 -1.43 5.11 -6.83
CA ARG A 83 -1.37 3.97 -7.73
C ARG A 83 -1.16 2.69 -6.95
N PHE A 84 -2.08 1.76 -7.14
CA PHE A 84 -2.03 0.44 -6.54
C PHE A 84 -1.74 -0.60 -7.61
N THR A 85 -0.94 -1.61 -7.30
CA THR A 85 -0.81 -2.79 -8.15
C THR A 85 -2.15 -3.52 -8.22
N ARG A 86 -2.70 -3.74 -9.42
CA ARG A 86 -3.95 -4.47 -9.61
C ARG A 86 -3.76 -5.95 -9.32
N VAL A 87 -4.35 -6.41 -8.22
CA VAL A 87 -4.23 -7.81 -7.77
C VAL A 87 -4.82 -8.77 -8.80
N SER A 88 -5.93 -8.39 -9.45
CA SER A 88 -6.58 -9.25 -10.45
C SER A 88 -5.67 -9.56 -11.65
N SER A 89 -4.78 -8.65 -12.04
CA SER A 89 -3.83 -8.84 -13.14
C SER A 89 -2.70 -9.83 -12.81
N HIS A 90 -2.55 -10.19 -11.53
CA HIS A 90 -1.49 -11.06 -11.02
C HIS A 90 -2.03 -12.37 -10.42
N LEU A 91 -3.32 -12.68 -10.59
CA LEU A 91 -3.94 -13.86 -9.96
C LEU A 91 -3.29 -15.17 -10.40
N ASP A 92 -2.83 -15.28 -11.65
CA ASP A 92 -2.19 -16.50 -12.12
C ASP A 92 -0.83 -16.73 -11.45
N PHE A 93 -0.03 -15.67 -11.30
CA PHE A 93 1.19 -15.71 -10.50
C PHE A 93 0.89 -16.11 -9.05
N ILE A 94 -0.04 -15.41 -8.40
CA ILE A 94 -0.42 -15.67 -7.00
C ILE A 94 -0.85 -17.12 -6.81
N ARG A 95 -1.72 -17.64 -7.69
CA ARG A 95 -2.21 -19.03 -7.64
C ARG A 95 -1.08 -20.03 -7.79
N LYS A 96 -0.18 -19.84 -8.77
CA LYS A 96 0.96 -20.74 -8.98
C LYS A 96 1.87 -20.80 -7.77
N VAL A 97 2.19 -19.64 -7.17
CA VAL A 97 3.05 -19.57 -5.97
C VAL A 97 2.38 -20.23 -4.77
N VAL A 98 1.14 -19.85 -4.45
CA VAL A 98 0.41 -20.37 -3.28
C VAL A 98 0.16 -21.88 -3.38
N GLN A 99 -0.04 -22.40 -4.60
CA GLN A 99 -0.25 -23.84 -4.83
C GLN A 99 1.04 -24.62 -5.05
N ASN A 100 2.22 -23.99 -4.93
CA ASN A 100 3.52 -24.59 -5.23
C ASN A 100 3.60 -25.22 -6.64
N LYS A 101 2.93 -24.59 -7.62
CA LYS A 101 2.94 -24.97 -9.04
C LYS A 101 3.80 -24.00 -9.83
N MET A 102 5.04 -23.79 -9.39
CA MET A 102 5.96 -22.88 -10.05
C MET A 102 6.46 -23.48 -11.37
N ASP A 103 6.57 -22.65 -12.40
CA ASP A 103 7.11 -23.01 -13.72
C ASP A 103 8.11 -21.93 -14.18
N SER A 104 8.56 -22.01 -15.43
CA SER A 104 9.54 -21.07 -15.99
C SER A 104 9.08 -19.62 -16.08
N SER A 105 7.77 -19.33 -15.89
CA SER A 105 7.26 -17.96 -15.82
C SER A 105 7.50 -17.27 -14.46
N ILE A 106 7.97 -18.01 -13.46
CA ILE A 106 8.19 -17.50 -12.11
C ILE A 106 9.69 -17.41 -11.84
N ALA A 107 10.18 -16.17 -11.79
CA ALA A 107 11.49 -15.91 -11.21
C ALA A 107 11.37 -15.95 -9.68
N TYR A 108 12.27 -16.69 -9.04
CA TYR A 108 12.39 -16.69 -7.59
C TYR A 108 13.85 -16.50 -7.20
N THR A 109 14.06 -15.80 -6.09
CA THR A 109 15.34 -15.78 -5.41
C THR A 109 15.14 -16.32 -4.01
N ARG A 110 16.11 -17.09 -3.53
CA ARG A 110 16.09 -17.59 -2.15
C ARG A 110 16.90 -16.61 -1.31
N GLN A 111 16.22 -15.65 -0.70
CA GLN A 111 16.82 -14.83 0.33
C GLN A 111 16.65 -15.51 1.69
N SER A 112 17.76 -15.68 2.40
CA SER A 112 17.71 -16.07 3.81
C SER A 112 17.31 -14.84 4.61
N HIS A 113 16.07 -14.79 5.08
CA HIS A 113 15.60 -13.74 5.99
C HIS A 113 16.02 -14.02 7.44
N ASN A 114 17.26 -14.45 7.66
CA ASN A 114 17.88 -14.53 8.99
C ASN A 114 18.32 -13.14 9.46
N LEU A 115 17.45 -12.14 9.27
CA LEU A 115 17.68 -10.76 9.66
C LEU A 115 17.12 -10.44 11.05
N GLU A 116 16.52 -11.42 11.73
CA GLU A 116 16.13 -11.30 13.15
C GLU A 116 17.26 -10.75 14.04
N PRO A 117 18.53 -11.16 13.87
CA PRO A 117 19.62 -10.57 14.63
C PRO A 117 19.89 -9.10 14.32
N TYR A 118 19.33 -8.51 13.26
CA TYR A 118 19.52 -7.11 12.89
C TYR A 118 18.27 -6.25 13.13
N LEU A 119 17.13 -6.84 13.52
CA LEU A 119 15.90 -6.10 13.82
C LEU A 119 16.09 -5.06 14.94
N HIS A 120 17.00 -5.31 15.88
CA HIS A 120 17.33 -4.37 16.96
C HIS A 120 18.01 -3.07 16.48
N LEU A 121 18.52 -3.05 15.24
CA LEU A 121 19.10 -1.84 14.62
C LEU A 121 18.03 -0.94 13.99
N TYR A 122 16.78 -1.40 13.90
CA TYR A 122 15.65 -0.63 13.41
C TYR A 122 14.82 -0.15 14.60
N PRO A 123 15.04 1.08 15.11
CA PRO A 123 14.48 1.55 16.39
C PRO A 123 12.95 1.57 16.44
N HIS A 124 12.28 1.53 15.28
CA HIS A 124 10.82 1.50 15.16
C HIS A 124 10.21 0.09 15.27
N CYS A 125 11.00 -0.98 15.13
CA CYS A 125 10.53 -2.37 15.25
C CYS A 125 10.67 -2.94 16.68
N VAL A 126 11.35 -2.23 17.59
CA VAL A 126 11.52 -2.63 18.99
C VAL A 126 10.44 -1.97 19.84
N THR A 127 9.18 -2.32 19.60
CA THR A 127 8.10 -1.96 20.52
C THR A 127 7.62 -3.22 21.26
N TYR A 128 7.92 -3.25 22.57
CA TYR A 128 7.29 -4.08 23.61
C TYR A 128 7.67 -5.56 23.81
N TYR A 129 8.91 -6.00 23.55
CA TYR A 129 9.36 -7.29 24.11
C TYR A 129 9.92 -7.21 25.55
N TYR A 130 10.22 -6.02 26.07
CA TYR A 130 10.87 -5.87 27.38
C TYR A 130 9.97 -5.45 28.55
N GLU A 131 8.69 -5.14 28.33
CA GLU A 131 7.79 -4.73 29.44
C GLU A 131 6.97 -5.87 30.05
N ARG A 132 7.20 -7.14 29.67
CA ARG A 132 6.57 -8.32 30.32
C ARG A 132 7.51 -9.18 31.15
N ALA A 133 8.69 -8.67 31.48
CA ALA A 133 9.63 -9.35 32.36
C ALA A 133 10.10 -8.44 33.50
N LYS A 134 9.16 -7.90 34.29
CA LYS A 134 9.36 -7.48 35.68
C LYS A 134 8.05 -7.60 36.45
#